data_AF-A0A6V1P600-F1
#
_entry.id   AF-A0A6V1P600-F1
#
_cell.length_a   1.000
_cell.length_b   1.000
_cell.length_c   1.000
_cell.angle_alpha   90.00
_cell.angle_beta   90.00
_cell.angle_gamma   90.00
#
_symmetry.space_group_name_H-M   'P 1'
#
loop_
_entity.id
_entity.type
_entity.pdbx_description
1 polymer ?
#
loop_
_entity_poly.entity_id
_entity_poly.type
_entity_poly.pdbx_seq_one_letter_code
_entity_poly.pdbx_strand_id
1 'polypeptide(L)'
;LFFPTPPPPPPVAPRAADRAIWELGAVNVVLSCMEMLFYMRGFTYTGFLVRMVVQVFSDLKPFMMVVVVIISAFAGSFYTMNTGDTYTGYDGYAGYIVWTFLLMNQIVWDSNFWEDSVSPVLNHVLVCLFLFVTAIIMLNFIIAILGDTYSSVSQNARSEGMRERANIMLELNFYLTAKEREKVEQKFRWIHVMTPWDIDSSSAAQDSGEGGARGSSAVAVLENKVRILEGRIAAQAAEIRESNELLAKFYADFEAEELAARDAHGGAAGGRRGFLGALAGGGAPGKEEEEEVDTTKLRNLFREKRK
;
A
#
# COMPACT_ATOMS: atom_id res chain seq x y z
N LEU A 1 -40.30 -53.67 -18.34
CA LEU A 1 -41.12 -52.44 -18.49
C LEU A 1 -40.50 -51.35 -17.64
N PHE A 2 -39.47 -50.66 -18.16
CA PHE A 2 -38.95 -49.43 -17.57
C PHE A 2 -39.85 -48.30 -18.06
N PHE A 3 -40.74 -47.79 -17.21
CA PHE A 3 -41.49 -46.58 -17.55
C PHE A 3 -40.54 -45.37 -17.38
N PRO A 4 -40.39 -44.52 -18.41
CA PRO A 4 -39.64 -43.28 -18.26
C PRO A 4 -40.40 -42.37 -17.28
N THR A 5 -39.73 -41.94 -16.22
CA THR A 5 -40.27 -40.92 -15.31
C THR A 5 -40.52 -39.63 -16.10
N PRO A 6 -41.67 -38.96 -15.90
CA PRO A 6 -41.95 -37.71 -16.60
C PRO A 6 -40.87 -36.67 -16.28
N PRO A 7 -40.54 -35.78 -17.23
CA PRO A 7 -39.59 -34.71 -16.99
C PRO A 7 -40.10 -33.83 -15.83
N PRO A 8 -39.19 -33.29 -14.99
CA PRO A 8 -39.57 -32.41 -13.90
C PRO A 8 -40.38 -31.22 -14.47
N PRO A 9 -41.44 -30.79 -13.77
CA PRO A 9 -42.23 -29.65 -14.22
C PRO A 9 -41.34 -28.42 -14.39
N PRO A 10 -41.60 -27.57 -15.39
CA PRO A 10 -40.85 -26.33 -15.58
C PRO A 10 -40.95 -25.47 -14.31
N PRO A 11 -39.87 -24.74 -13.95
CA PRO A 11 -39.88 -23.89 -12.77
C PRO A 11 -41.07 -22.93 -12.86
N VAL A 12 -41.96 -23.02 -11.87
CA VAL A 12 -43.16 -22.19 -11.81
C VAL A 12 -42.68 -20.75 -11.63
N ALA A 13 -42.92 -19.91 -12.65
CA ALA A 13 -42.59 -18.50 -12.55
C ALA A 13 -43.31 -17.90 -11.33
N PRO A 14 -42.60 -17.20 -10.44
CA PRO A 14 -43.19 -16.70 -9.21
C PRO A 14 -44.34 -15.73 -9.53
N ARG A 15 -45.47 -15.89 -8.83
CA ARG A 15 -46.61 -14.98 -8.97
C ARG A 15 -46.16 -13.56 -8.64
N ALA A 16 -46.76 -12.55 -9.26
CA ALA A 16 -46.35 -11.16 -9.09
C ALA A 16 -46.31 -10.70 -7.61
N ALA A 17 -47.20 -11.23 -6.77
CA ALA A 17 -47.25 -10.98 -5.33
C ALA A 17 -46.06 -11.58 -4.54
N ASP A 18 -45.44 -12.64 -5.06
CA ASP A 18 -44.33 -13.34 -4.41
C ASP A 18 -42.96 -12.78 -4.86
N ARG A 19 -42.91 -11.94 -5.90
CA ARG A 19 -41.65 -11.40 -6.46
C ARG A 19 -40.77 -10.75 -5.39
N ALA A 20 -41.37 -9.94 -4.52
CA ALA A 20 -40.66 -9.31 -3.41
C ALA A 20 -40.04 -10.34 -2.45
N ILE A 21 -40.69 -11.49 -2.23
CA ILE A 21 -40.17 -12.57 -1.38
C ILE A 21 -38.93 -13.20 -2.03
N TRP A 22 -38.95 -13.42 -3.34
CA TRP A 22 -37.80 -13.96 -4.06
C TRP A 22 -36.64 -12.96 -4.16
N GLU A 23 -36.94 -11.67 -4.38
CA GLU A 23 -35.94 -10.59 -4.40
C GLU A 23 -35.27 -10.43 -3.02
N LEU A 24 -36.06 -10.34 -1.95
CA LEU A 24 -35.55 -10.27 -0.58
C LEU A 24 -34.82 -11.55 -0.18
N GLY A 25 -35.34 -12.71 -0.59
CA GLY A 25 -34.69 -14.00 -0.38
C GLY A 25 -33.30 -14.07 -1.01
N ALA A 26 -33.16 -13.60 -2.25
CA ALA A 26 -31.87 -13.56 -2.94
C ALA A 26 -30.85 -12.66 -2.23
N VAL A 27 -31.28 -11.46 -1.81
CA VAL A 27 -30.43 -10.54 -1.03
C VAL A 27 -30.04 -11.17 0.31
N ASN A 28 -31.00 -11.78 1.01
CA ASN A 28 -30.75 -12.41 2.30
C ASN A 28 -29.71 -13.53 2.20
N VAL A 29 -29.77 -14.38 1.16
CA VAL A 29 -28.78 -15.46 0.97
C VAL A 29 -27.37 -14.91 0.82
N VAL A 30 -27.18 -13.80 0.08
CA VAL A 30 -25.88 -13.15 -0.06
C VAL A 30 -25.41 -12.57 1.27
N LEU A 31 -26.31 -11.92 2.02
CA LEU A 31 -25.99 -11.36 3.34
C LEU A 31 -25.62 -12.45 4.36
N SER A 32 -26.34 -13.56 4.39
CA SER A 32 -26.01 -14.70 5.26
C SER A 32 -24.65 -15.31 4.91
N CYS A 33 -24.25 -15.31 3.63
CA CYS A 33 -22.90 -15.71 3.24
C CYS A 33 -21.83 -14.75 3.80
N MET A 34 -22.10 -13.44 3.79
CA MET A 34 -21.21 -12.45 4.42
C MET A 34 -21.11 -12.66 5.93
N GLU A 35 -22.22 -12.94 6.63
CA GLU A 35 -22.20 -13.31 8.05
C GLU A 35 -21.37 -14.57 8.33
N MET A 36 -21.44 -15.57 7.45
CA MET A 36 -20.61 -16.77 7.57
C MET A 36 -19.11 -16.44 7.53
N LEU A 37 -18.68 -15.47 6.70
CA LEU A 37 -17.30 -15.01 6.67
C LEU A 37 -16.87 -14.35 7.99
N PHE A 38 -17.78 -13.67 8.69
CA PHE A 38 -17.49 -13.10 10.02
C PHE A 38 -17.21 -14.18 11.06
N TYR A 39 -17.94 -15.30 11.05
CA TYR A 39 -17.67 -16.41 11.98
C TYR A 39 -16.29 -17.04 11.77
N MET A 40 -15.73 -16.98 10.56
CA MET A 40 -14.36 -17.46 10.31
C MET A 40 -13.29 -16.65 11.06
N ARG A 41 -13.61 -15.47 11.59
CA ARG A 41 -12.68 -14.61 12.35
C ARG A 41 -12.11 -15.29 13.60
N GLY A 42 -12.82 -16.29 14.16
CA GLY A 42 -12.40 -17.04 15.34
C GLY A 42 -11.24 -18.02 15.12
N PHE A 43 -11.03 -18.47 13.87
CA PHE A 43 -9.94 -19.42 13.57
C PHE A 43 -8.59 -18.70 13.43
N THR A 44 -7.53 -19.41 13.82
CA THR A 44 -6.14 -18.93 13.77
C THR A 44 -5.68 -18.55 12.35
N TYR A 45 -6.10 -19.32 11.36
CA TYR A 45 -5.63 -19.20 9.97
C TYR A 45 -6.51 -18.27 9.13
N THR A 46 -7.83 -18.48 9.14
CA THR A 46 -8.77 -17.67 8.33
C THR A 46 -9.08 -16.32 8.97
N GLY A 47 -8.91 -16.18 10.29
CA GLY A 47 -9.24 -14.93 10.97
C GLY A 47 -8.32 -13.76 10.64
N PHE A 48 -7.08 -14.01 10.21
CA PHE A 48 -6.21 -12.97 9.65
C PHE A 48 -6.75 -12.48 8.29
N LEU A 49 -7.08 -13.41 7.38
CA LEU A 49 -7.58 -13.08 6.05
C LEU A 49 -8.88 -12.28 6.09
N VAL A 50 -9.83 -12.67 6.93
CA VAL A 50 -11.12 -11.96 7.06
C VAL A 50 -10.90 -10.51 7.52
N ARG A 51 -10.02 -10.29 8.52
CA ARG A 51 -9.70 -8.94 8.99
C ARG A 51 -9.00 -8.11 7.94
N MET A 52 -8.10 -8.74 7.19
CA MET A 52 -7.43 -8.09 6.09
C MET A 52 -8.42 -7.57 5.05
N VAL A 53 -9.38 -8.41 4.66
CA VAL A 53 -10.44 -8.03 3.72
C VAL A 53 -11.30 -6.90 4.29
N VAL A 54 -11.75 -7.00 5.55
CA VAL A 54 -12.58 -5.95 6.19
C VAL A 54 -11.82 -4.62 6.29
N GLN A 55 -10.54 -4.65 6.64
CA GLN A 55 -9.71 -3.45 6.71
C GLN A 55 -9.56 -2.81 5.33
N VAL A 56 -9.26 -3.59 4.29
CA VAL A 56 -9.17 -3.10 2.90
C VAL A 56 -10.47 -2.42 2.46
N PHE A 57 -11.63 -3.01 2.74
CA PHE A 57 -12.91 -2.38 2.43
C PHE A 57 -13.14 -1.07 3.20
N SER A 58 -12.64 -0.96 4.44
CA SER A 58 -12.72 0.28 5.21
C SER A 58 -11.83 1.37 4.63
N ASP A 59 -10.62 1.00 4.22
CA ASP A 59 -9.64 1.92 3.64
C ASP A 59 -10.07 2.39 2.23
N LEU A 60 -10.89 1.58 1.53
CA LEU A 60 -11.48 1.91 0.22
C LEU A 60 -12.66 2.89 0.29
N LYS A 61 -13.24 3.20 1.45
CA LYS A 61 -14.40 4.11 1.55
C LYS A 61 -14.17 5.50 0.94
N PRO A 62 -13.12 6.26 1.31
CA PRO A 62 -12.86 7.58 0.73
C PRO A 62 -12.63 7.52 -0.79
N PHE A 63 -12.08 6.42 -1.30
CA PHE A 63 -11.94 6.18 -2.73
C PHE A 63 -13.26 6.12 -3.47
N MET A 64 -14.20 5.33 -2.93
CA MET A 64 -15.48 5.09 -3.57
C MET A 64 -16.23 6.41 -3.74
N MET A 65 -16.06 7.34 -2.81
CA MET A 65 -16.59 8.70 -2.96
C MET A 65 -16.04 9.40 -4.20
N VAL A 66 -14.73 9.36 -4.43
CA VAL A 66 -14.08 9.96 -5.61
C VAL A 66 -14.58 9.31 -6.90
N VAL A 67 -14.66 7.97 -6.93
CA VAL A 67 -15.16 7.21 -8.09
C VAL A 67 -16.60 7.58 -8.40
N VAL A 68 -17.48 7.66 -7.39
CA VAL A 68 -18.89 8.04 -7.59
C VAL A 68 -19.02 9.46 -8.16
N VAL A 69 -18.22 10.41 -7.69
CA VAL A 69 -18.22 11.79 -8.22
C VAL A 69 -17.79 11.82 -9.69
N ILE A 70 -16.72 11.10 -10.05
CA ILE A 70 -16.23 11.02 -11.43
C ILE A 70 -17.26 10.36 -12.34
N ILE A 71 -17.81 9.21 -11.93
CA ILE A 71 -18.85 8.51 -12.71
C ILE A 71 -20.05 9.44 -12.93
N SER A 72 -20.51 10.14 -11.89
CA SER A 72 -21.64 11.07 -12.01
C SER A 72 -21.33 12.21 -12.98
N ALA A 73 -20.14 12.80 -12.90
CA ALA A 73 -19.73 13.90 -13.78
C ALA A 73 -19.70 13.47 -15.26
N PHE A 74 -19.06 12.33 -15.55
CA PHE A 74 -18.97 11.83 -16.93
C PHE A 74 -20.32 11.29 -17.44
N ALA A 75 -21.11 10.64 -16.59
CA ALA A 75 -22.48 10.23 -16.93
C ALA A 75 -23.34 11.43 -17.33
N GLY A 76 -23.17 12.58 -16.65
CA GLY A 76 -23.86 13.82 -17.01
C GLY A 76 -23.43 14.34 -18.37
N SER A 77 -22.12 14.33 -18.64
CA SER A 77 -21.58 14.69 -19.95
C SER A 77 -22.13 13.79 -21.06
N PHE A 78 -22.18 12.48 -20.85
CA PHE A 78 -22.71 11.52 -21.81
C PHE A 78 -24.22 11.68 -22.01
N TYR A 79 -24.99 11.93 -20.95
CA TYR A 79 -26.42 12.21 -21.03
C TYR A 79 -26.69 13.45 -21.89
N THR A 80 -25.91 14.52 -21.72
CA THR A 80 -26.05 15.75 -22.54
C THR A 80 -25.58 15.60 -23.99
N MET A 81 -24.69 14.64 -24.27
CA MET A 81 -24.18 14.39 -25.63
C MET A 81 -25.08 13.47 -26.44
N ASN A 82 -25.92 12.67 -25.77
CA ASN A 82 -26.78 11.64 -26.35
C ASN A 82 -28.27 11.92 -26.08
N THR A 83 -28.65 13.18 -25.89
CA THR A 83 -30.02 13.60 -25.52
C THR A 83 -30.99 13.70 -26.72
N GLY A 84 -30.59 13.26 -27.92
CA GLY A 84 -31.51 13.01 -29.02
C GLY A 84 -32.08 11.59 -28.91
N ASP A 85 -33.24 11.33 -29.52
CA ASP A 85 -33.94 10.02 -29.58
C ASP A 85 -33.11 8.86 -30.20
N THR A 86 -31.79 8.99 -30.25
CA THR A 86 -30.86 8.19 -31.02
C THR A 86 -30.36 6.94 -30.28
N TYR A 87 -30.38 6.91 -28.94
CA TYR A 87 -29.90 5.75 -28.17
C TYR A 87 -30.92 5.26 -27.12
N THR A 88 -31.51 4.10 -27.36
CA THR A 88 -32.65 3.55 -26.57
C THR A 88 -32.24 2.57 -25.45
N GLY A 89 -30.93 2.37 -25.22
CA GLY A 89 -30.44 1.37 -24.27
C GLY A 89 -30.58 1.76 -22.79
N TYR A 90 -30.50 3.04 -22.46
CA TYR A 90 -30.51 3.54 -21.08
C TYR A 90 -31.32 4.83 -20.98
N ASP A 91 -32.43 4.77 -20.26
CA ASP A 91 -33.33 5.91 -20.08
C ASP A 91 -32.93 6.76 -18.86
N GLY A 92 -32.95 8.07 -19.05
CA GLY A 92 -32.64 9.08 -18.04
C GLY A 92 -31.20 9.07 -17.51
N TYR A 93 -30.88 10.08 -16.71
CA TYR A 93 -29.54 10.25 -16.12
C TYR A 93 -29.08 9.03 -15.29
N ALA A 94 -29.99 8.38 -14.57
CA ALA A 94 -29.67 7.17 -13.79
C ALA A 94 -29.22 6.00 -14.68
N GLY A 95 -29.81 5.83 -15.87
CA GLY A 95 -29.37 4.86 -16.85
C GLY A 95 -27.94 5.13 -17.32
N TYR A 96 -27.61 6.39 -17.59
CA TYR A 96 -26.24 6.79 -17.98
C TYR A 96 -25.22 6.60 -16.85
N ILE A 97 -25.59 6.72 -15.57
CA ILE A 97 -24.71 6.37 -14.45
C ILE A 97 -24.36 4.88 -14.51
N VAL A 98 -25.37 4.01 -14.68
CA VAL A 98 -25.16 2.55 -14.77
C VAL A 98 -24.30 2.22 -15.98
N TRP A 99 -24.61 2.79 -17.15
CA TRP A 99 -23.83 2.59 -18.36
C TRP A 99 -22.38 3.03 -18.19
N THR A 100 -22.13 4.20 -17.60
CA THR A 100 -20.79 4.73 -17.34
C THR A 100 -20.01 3.83 -16.38
N PHE A 101 -20.67 3.26 -15.36
CA PHE A 101 -20.07 2.28 -14.46
C PHE A 101 -19.71 0.97 -15.20
N LEU A 102 -20.58 0.49 -16.09
CA LEU A 102 -20.31 -0.72 -16.90
C LEU A 102 -19.17 -0.48 -17.89
N LEU A 103 -19.10 0.70 -18.50
CA LEU A 103 -18.01 1.14 -19.37
C LEU A 103 -16.68 1.17 -18.61
N MET A 104 -16.65 1.69 -17.38
CA MET A 104 -15.45 1.68 -16.54
C MET A 104 -14.87 0.27 -16.39
N ASN A 105 -15.75 -0.73 -16.23
CA ASN A 105 -15.37 -2.13 -16.05
C ASN A 105 -15.16 -2.89 -17.37
N GLN A 106 -15.18 -2.20 -18.52
CA GLN A 106 -15.07 -2.81 -19.86
C GLN A 106 -16.15 -3.87 -20.15
N ILE A 107 -17.29 -3.82 -19.46
CA ILE A 107 -18.38 -4.80 -19.63
C ILE A 107 -19.20 -4.47 -20.88
N VAL A 108 -19.39 -3.19 -21.15
CA VAL A 108 -20.16 -2.69 -22.29
C VAL A 108 -19.22 -1.95 -23.24
N TRP A 109 -19.25 -2.35 -24.50
CA TRP A 109 -18.62 -1.65 -25.60
C TRP A 109 -19.62 -1.59 -26.75
N ASP A 110 -20.29 -0.46 -26.89
CA ASP A 110 -21.32 -0.27 -27.91
C ASP A 110 -20.82 0.72 -28.95
N SER A 111 -20.68 0.27 -30.20
CA SER A 111 -20.26 1.13 -31.31
C SER A 111 -21.31 2.21 -31.63
N ASN A 112 -22.59 1.89 -31.44
CA ASN A 112 -23.70 2.77 -31.80
C ASN A 112 -23.76 3.99 -30.87
N PHE A 113 -23.30 3.82 -29.62
CA PHE A 113 -23.18 4.92 -28.66
C PHE A 113 -22.28 6.07 -29.18
N TRP A 114 -21.27 5.77 -30.00
CA TRP A 114 -20.41 6.80 -30.58
C TRP A 114 -21.07 7.51 -31.75
N GLU A 115 -21.68 6.70 -32.65
CA GLU A 115 -22.17 7.14 -33.95
C GLU A 115 -23.45 7.97 -33.84
N ASP A 116 -24.28 7.66 -32.85
CA ASP A 116 -25.61 8.26 -32.65
C ASP A 116 -25.58 9.56 -31.80
N SER A 117 -24.39 9.96 -31.37
CA SER A 117 -24.18 11.13 -30.51
C SER A 117 -24.16 12.46 -31.29
N VAL A 118 -24.47 13.58 -30.62
CA VAL A 118 -24.50 14.92 -31.25
C VAL A 118 -23.17 15.28 -31.92
N SER A 119 -22.05 14.81 -31.34
CA SER A 119 -20.72 14.93 -31.94
C SER A 119 -19.91 13.65 -31.68
N PRO A 120 -19.81 12.74 -32.67
CA PRO A 120 -19.11 11.46 -32.52
C PRO A 120 -17.65 11.62 -32.09
N VAL A 121 -16.96 12.62 -32.64
CA VAL A 121 -15.54 12.89 -32.33
C VAL A 121 -15.38 13.30 -30.86
N LEU A 122 -16.22 14.22 -30.38
CA LEU A 122 -16.12 14.70 -28.99
C LEU A 122 -16.48 13.59 -28.00
N ASN A 123 -17.51 12.80 -28.30
CA ASN A 123 -17.92 11.67 -27.46
C ASN A 123 -16.80 10.61 -27.35
N HIS A 124 -16.12 10.30 -28.45
CA HIS A 124 -14.96 9.41 -28.46
C HIS A 124 -13.82 9.95 -27.57
N VAL A 125 -13.49 11.24 -27.69
CA VAL A 125 -12.46 11.89 -26.86
C VAL A 125 -12.83 11.83 -25.37
N LEU A 126 -14.10 12.09 -25.03
CA LEU A 126 -14.57 12.03 -23.64
C LEU A 126 -14.46 10.63 -23.04
N VAL A 127 -14.77 9.58 -23.80
CA VAL A 127 -14.59 8.21 -23.31
C VAL A 127 -13.13 7.83 -23.18
N CYS A 128 -12.28 8.16 -24.16
CA CYS A 128 -10.84 7.92 -24.01
C CYS A 128 -10.30 8.63 -22.76
N LEU A 129 -10.72 9.87 -22.51
CA LEU A 129 -10.35 10.62 -21.31
C LEU A 129 -10.88 9.96 -20.03
N PHE A 130 -12.14 9.55 -20.02
CA PHE A 130 -12.75 8.84 -18.89
C PHE A 130 -12.00 7.55 -18.55
N LEU A 131 -11.72 6.71 -19.54
CA LEU A 131 -11.00 5.46 -19.36
C LEU A 131 -9.56 5.70 -18.90
N PHE A 132 -8.89 6.72 -19.42
CA PHE A 132 -7.54 7.07 -19.02
C PHE A 132 -7.49 7.56 -17.57
N VAL A 133 -8.37 8.49 -17.19
CA VAL A 133 -8.45 9.04 -15.83
C VAL A 133 -8.81 7.94 -14.83
N THR A 134 -9.82 7.11 -15.13
CA THR A 134 -10.23 6.02 -14.24
C THR A 134 -9.16 4.94 -14.11
N ALA A 135 -8.44 4.60 -15.19
CA ALA A 135 -7.33 3.65 -15.11
C ALA A 135 -6.20 4.14 -14.19
N ILE A 136 -5.80 5.40 -14.31
CA ILE A 136 -4.78 6.01 -13.43
C ILE A 136 -5.22 5.96 -11.97
N ILE A 137 -6.46 6.36 -11.71
CA ILE A 137 -7.00 6.43 -10.35
C ILE A 137 -7.12 5.03 -9.75
N MET A 138 -7.67 4.05 -10.48
CA MET A 138 -7.81 2.67 -10.00
C MET A 138 -6.44 2.03 -9.74
N LEU A 139 -5.48 2.20 -10.66
CA LEU A 139 -4.15 1.62 -10.52
C LEU A 139 -3.40 2.21 -9.32
N ASN A 140 -3.36 3.54 -9.23
CA ASN A 140 -2.62 4.24 -8.18
C ASN A 140 -3.23 3.97 -6.80
N PHE A 141 -4.55 3.82 -6.72
CA PHE A 141 -5.22 3.62 -5.45
C PHE A 141 -5.07 2.18 -4.92
N ILE A 142 -5.18 1.17 -5.79
CA ILE A 142 -5.02 -0.24 -5.38
C ILE A 142 -3.61 -0.49 -4.84
N ILE A 143 -2.58 0.06 -5.49
CA ILE A 143 -1.18 -0.14 -5.05
C ILE A 143 -0.90 0.61 -3.75
N ALA A 144 -1.35 1.86 -3.63
CA ALA A 144 -1.06 2.70 -2.47
C ALA A 144 -1.62 2.09 -1.16
N ILE A 145 -2.86 1.60 -1.19
CA ILE A 145 -3.52 1.14 0.04
C ILE A 145 -3.25 -0.33 0.34
N LEU A 146 -3.17 -1.20 -0.66
CA LEU A 146 -2.99 -2.62 -0.38
C LEU A 146 -1.65 -2.89 0.31
N GLY A 147 -0.59 -2.14 -0.03
CA GLY A 147 0.70 -2.24 0.63
C GLY A 147 0.66 -1.79 2.10
N ASP A 148 0.09 -0.62 2.37
CA ASP A 148 0.00 -0.04 3.71
C ASP A 148 -0.93 -0.85 4.63
N THR A 149 -2.10 -1.24 4.12
CA THR A 149 -3.05 -2.08 4.85
C THR A 149 -2.43 -3.45 5.18
N TYR A 150 -1.77 -4.10 4.21
CA TYR A 150 -1.10 -5.38 4.45
C TYR A 150 -0.02 -5.26 5.53
N SER A 151 0.85 -4.24 5.45
CA SER A 151 1.90 -4.01 6.43
C SER A 151 1.33 -3.77 7.83
N SER A 152 0.32 -2.90 7.94
CA SER A 152 -0.32 -2.56 9.21
C SER A 152 -0.94 -3.77 9.90
N VAL A 153 -1.75 -4.54 9.18
CA VAL A 153 -2.44 -5.69 9.77
C VAL A 153 -1.53 -6.89 9.95
N SER A 154 -0.51 -7.08 9.10
CA SER A 154 0.49 -8.14 9.31
C SER A 154 1.30 -7.92 10.59
N GLN A 155 1.69 -6.68 10.89
CA GLN A 155 2.39 -6.33 12.13
C GLN A 155 1.52 -6.57 13.37
N ASN A 156 0.22 -6.27 13.28
CA ASN A 156 -0.73 -6.40 14.38
C ASN A 156 -1.50 -7.72 14.41
N ALA A 157 -1.26 -8.63 13.47
CA ALA A 157 -2.02 -9.86 13.28
C ALA A 157 -2.10 -10.71 14.55
N ARG A 158 -0.99 -10.80 15.29
CA ARG A 158 -0.91 -11.63 16.50
C ARG A 158 -1.61 -11.00 17.68
N SER A 159 -1.41 -9.70 17.92
CA SER A 159 -2.04 -8.97 19.04
C SER A 159 -3.55 -8.89 18.84
N GLU A 160 -3.99 -8.50 17.65
CA GLU A 160 -5.40 -8.48 17.30
C GLU A 160 -5.98 -9.89 17.31
N GLY A 161 -5.25 -10.88 16.81
CA GLY A 161 -5.64 -12.29 16.82
C GLY A 161 -6.04 -12.75 18.23
N MET A 162 -5.20 -12.43 19.22
CA MET A 162 -5.49 -12.71 20.64
C MET A 162 -6.66 -11.89 21.16
N ARG A 163 -6.74 -10.59 20.83
CA ARG A 163 -7.85 -9.71 21.23
C ARG A 163 -9.21 -10.28 20.79
N GLU A 164 -9.27 -10.79 19.58
CA GLU A 164 -10.53 -11.32 19.05
C GLU A 164 -10.95 -12.62 19.70
N ARG A 165 -10.00 -13.51 19.99
CA ARG A 165 -10.32 -14.72 20.74
C ARG A 165 -10.82 -14.39 22.13
N ALA A 166 -10.22 -13.40 22.79
CA ALA A 166 -10.71 -12.92 24.08
C ALA A 166 -12.14 -12.34 23.95
N ASN A 167 -12.44 -11.61 22.87
CA ASN A 167 -13.78 -11.09 22.63
C ASN A 167 -14.81 -12.20 22.40
N ILE A 168 -14.48 -13.20 21.58
CA ILE A 168 -15.33 -14.39 21.37
C ILE A 168 -15.52 -15.17 22.67
N MET A 169 -14.47 -15.30 23.50
CA MET A 169 -14.57 -15.95 24.81
C MET A 169 -15.51 -15.18 25.75
N LEU A 170 -15.45 -13.85 25.77
CA LEU A 170 -16.37 -13.01 26.55
C LEU A 170 -17.81 -13.15 26.06
N GLU A 171 -18.01 -13.09 24.75
CA GLU A 171 -19.33 -13.27 24.12
C GLU A 171 -19.92 -14.65 24.46
N LEU A 172 -19.12 -15.71 24.34
CA LEU A 172 -19.53 -17.06 24.76
C LEU A 172 -19.87 -17.13 26.25
N ASN A 173 -19.12 -16.41 27.09
CA ASN A 173 -19.38 -16.38 28.54
C ASN A 173 -20.73 -15.73 28.88
N PHE A 174 -21.21 -14.79 28.07
CA PHE A 174 -22.56 -14.21 28.24
C PHE A 174 -23.68 -15.21 27.93
N TYR A 175 -23.44 -16.21 27.08
CA TYR A 175 -24.43 -17.25 26.76
C TYR A 175 -24.45 -18.42 27.76
N LEU A 176 -23.49 -18.49 28.70
CA LEU A 176 -23.42 -19.55 29.71
C LEU A 176 -24.39 -19.29 30.87
N THR A 177 -24.99 -20.36 31.39
CA THR A 177 -25.77 -20.29 32.64
C THR A 177 -24.84 -20.00 33.82
N ALA A 178 -25.32 -19.34 34.87
CA ALA A 178 -24.51 -18.99 36.06
C ALA A 178 -23.70 -20.17 36.64
N LYS A 179 -24.27 -21.38 36.65
CA LYS A 179 -23.59 -22.62 37.11
C LYS A 179 -22.48 -23.10 36.18
N GLU A 180 -22.63 -22.89 34.88
CA GLU A 180 -21.63 -23.29 33.88
C GLU A 180 -20.48 -22.30 33.86
N ARG A 181 -20.80 -21.00 33.99
CA ARG A 181 -19.81 -19.94 34.15
C ARG A 181 -18.92 -20.16 35.36
N GLU A 182 -19.49 -20.44 36.53
CA GLU A 182 -18.71 -20.68 37.75
C GLU A 182 -17.73 -21.86 37.57
N LYS A 183 -18.14 -22.95 36.91
CA LYS A 183 -17.25 -24.08 36.61
C LYS A 183 -16.10 -23.68 35.69
N VAL A 184 -16.36 -22.87 34.67
CA VAL A 184 -15.34 -22.37 33.74
C VAL A 184 -14.38 -21.42 34.47
N GLU A 185 -14.89 -20.46 35.24
CA GLU A 185 -14.09 -19.52 36.03
C GLU A 185 -13.19 -20.23 37.06
N GLN A 186 -13.70 -21.25 37.75
CA GLN A 186 -12.92 -22.06 38.67
C GLN A 186 -11.81 -22.85 37.95
N LYS A 187 -12.09 -23.38 36.75
CA LYS A 187 -11.13 -24.13 35.94
C LYS A 187 -9.99 -23.25 35.41
N PHE A 188 -10.27 -21.98 35.10
CA PHE A 188 -9.31 -21.06 34.48
C PHE A 188 -8.87 -19.92 35.42
N ARG A 189 -8.77 -20.18 36.72
CA ARG A 189 -8.25 -19.19 37.68
C ARG A 189 -6.73 -19.13 37.59
N TRP A 190 -6.21 -18.12 36.89
CA TRP A 190 -4.77 -17.85 36.77
C TRP A 190 -4.34 -16.69 37.67
N ILE A 191 -3.15 -16.79 38.26
CA ILE A 191 -2.49 -15.69 38.97
C ILE A 191 -1.35 -15.22 38.07
N HIS A 192 -1.39 -13.96 37.65
CA HIS A 192 -0.26 -13.34 36.98
C HIS A 192 0.75 -12.90 38.04
N VAL A 193 1.86 -13.62 38.14
CA VAL A 193 3.03 -13.21 38.94
C VAL A 193 3.98 -12.48 38.00
N MET A 194 4.18 -11.19 38.23
CA MET A 194 5.24 -10.45 37.55
C MET A 194 6.56 -10.72 38.28
N THR A 195 7.51 -11.34 37.59
CA THR A 195 8.88 -11.44 38.09
C THR A 195 9.65 -10.17 37.73
N PRO A 196 10.57 -9.70 38.60
CA PRO A 196 11.45 -8.58 38.25
C PRO A 196 12.24 -8.92 36.98
N TRP A 197 12.41 -7.92 36.13
CA TRP A 197 13.18 -8.04 34.88
C TRP A 197 14.65 -7.76 35.18
N ASP A 198 15.43 -8.80 35.48
CA ASP A 198 16.88 -8.65 35.69
C ASP A 198 17.61 -8.56 34.34
N ILE A 199 18.13 -7.36 34.07
CA ILE A 199 18.91 -7.00 32.88
C ILE A 199 20.22 -7.81 32.79
N ASP A 200 20.72 -8.33 33.91
CA ASP A 200 22.02 -9.02 34.00
C ASP A 200 21.94 -10.55 33.82
N SER A 201 20.74 -11.13 33.70
CA SER A 201 20.56 -12.59 33.64
C SER A 201 20.75 -13.22 32.25
N SER A 202 21.14 -12.42 31.25
CA SER A 202 21.31 -12.84 29.85
C SER A 202 22.41 -13.88 29.63
N SER A 203 23.29 -14.12 30.60
CA SER A 203 24.34 -15.14 30.49
C SER A 203 24.05 -16.45 31.25
N ALA A 204 22.95 -16.56 32.01
CA ALA A 204 22.72 -17.70 32.90
C ALA A 204 21.38 -18.43 32.72
N ALA A 205 20.37 -17.83 32.08
CA ALA A 205 19.07 -18.46 31.87
C ALA A 205 19.01 -19.23 30.53
N GLN A 206 19.86 -20.24 30.40
CA GLN A 206 19.86 -21.22 29.30
C GLN A 206 19.41 -22.59 29.80
N ASP A 207 18.40 -22.68 30.65
CA ASP A 207 17.63 -23.92 30.75
C ASP A 207 16.29 -23.70 31.43
N SER A 208 15.27 -24.38 30.94
CA SER A 208 13.88 -24.45 31.41
C SER A 208 12.90 -23.32 31.00
N GLY A 209 11.94 -23.70 30.16
CA GLY A 209 10.61 -23.07 30.08
C GLY A 209 10.34 -22.19 28.86
N GLU A 210 9.47 -22.67 27.97
CA GLU A 210 9.02 -22.11 26.67
C GLU A 210 8.43 -20.67 26.66
N GLY A 211 8.56 -19.90 27.74
CA GLY A 211 8.10 -18.50 27.82
C GLY A 211 9.18 -17.44 27.51
N GLY A 212 10.47 -17.77 27.64
CA GLY A 212 11.58 -16.79 27.58
C GLY A 212 12.13 -16.48 26.18
N ALA A 213 11.80 -17.29 25.17
CA ALA A 213 12.44 -17.22 23.85
C ALA A 213 12.15 -15.92 23.06
N ARG A 214 11.09 -15.19 23.39
CA ARG A 214 10.68 -13.98 22.64
C ARG A 214 11.51 -12.73 22.97
N GLY A 215 11.97 -12.60 24.22
CA GLY A 215 12.84 -11.48 24.62
C GLY A 215 14.27 -11.65 24.08
N SER A 216 14.83 -12.85 24.25
CA SER A 216 16.18 -13.19 23.75
C SER A 216 16.27 -13.11 22.22
N SER A 217 15.23 -13.56 21.50
CA SER A 217 15.15 -13.41 20.04
C SER A 217 15.11 -11.94 19.61
N ALA A 218 14.36 -11.08 20.31
CA ALA A 218 14.26 -9.67 19.95
C ALA A 218 15.59 -8.93 20.20
N VAL A 219 16.28 -9.21 21.31
CA VAL A 219 17.59 -8.63 21.62
C VAL A 219 18.65 -9.11 20.64
N ALA A 220 18.71 -10.42 20.33
CA ALA A 220 19.63 -10.96 19.34
C ALA A 220 19.38 -10.39 17.93
N VAL A 221 18.12 -10.17 17.57
CA VAL A 221 17.76 -9.50 16.30
C VAL A 221 18.18 -8.03 16.32
N LEU A 222 18.05 -7.34 17.46
CA LEU A 222 18.47 -5.95 17.61
C LEU A 222 19.99 -5.81 17.52
N GLU A 223 20.75 -6.65 18.24
CA GLU A 223 22.21 -6.70 18.18
C GLU A 223 22.71 -7.01 16.76
N ASN A 224 22.08 -7.96 16.07
CA ASN A 224 22.46 -8.25 14.68
C ASN A 224 22.13 -7.09 13.74
N LYS A 225 21.01 -6.37 13.93
CA LYS A 225 20.70 -5.14 13.17
C LYS A 225 21.70 -4.03 13.45
N VAL A 226 22.10 -3.83 14.72
CA VAL A 226 23.13 -2.84 15.11
C VAL A 226 24.45 -3.18 14.44
N ARG A 227 24.90 -4.43 14.52
CA ARG A 227 26.13 -4.89 13.87
C ARG A 227 26.11 -4.69 12.35
N ILE A 228 24.97 -4.95 11.70
CA ILE A 228 24.82 -4.71 10.25
C ILE A 228 24.86 -3.21 9.93
N LEU A 229 24.24 -2.36 10.75
CA LEU A 229 24.27 -0.91 10.57
C LEU A 229 25.68 -0.35 10.75
N GLU A 230 26.40 -0.79 11.78
CA GLU A 230 27.81 -0.42 11.99
C GLU A 230 28.68 -0.82 10.80
N GLY A 231 28.47 -2.02 10.24
CA GLY A 231 29.17 -2.46 9.03
C GLY A 231 28.87 -1.59 7.80
N ARG A 232 27.61 -1.17 7.63
CA ARG A 232 27.21 -0.27 6.54
C ARG A 232 27.80 1.13 6.70
N ILE A 233 27.83 1.67 7.92
CA ILE A 233 28.46 2.97 8.21
C ILE A 233 29.96 2.91 7.93
N ALA A 234 30.64 1.83 8.34
CA ALA A 234 32.06 1.64 8.07
C ALA A 234 32.37 1.55 6.56
N ALA A 235 31.54 0.84 5.80
CA ALA A 235 31.70 0.74 4.35
C ALA A 235 31.50 2.11 3.66
N GLN A 236 30.48 2.86 4.05
CA GLN A 236 30.20 4.19 3.52
C GLN A 236 31.31 5.19 3.88
N ALA A 237 31.88 5.10 5.09
CA ALA A 237 33.03 5.91 5.49
C ALA A 237 34.29 5.59 4.66
N ALA A 238 34.48 4.33 4.27
CA ALA A 238 35.59 3.92 3.40
C ALA A 238 35.45 4.49 1.98
N GLU A 239 34.23 4.43 1.41
CA GLU A 239 33.93 4.98 0.09
C GLU A 239 34.11 6.51 0.03
N ILE A 240 33.68 7.22 1.08
CA ILE A 240 33.92 8.66 1.22
C ILE A 240 35.43 8.97 1.30
N ARG A 241 36.18 8.14 2.01
CA ARG A 241 37.64 8.31 2.13
C ARG A 241 38.34 8.13 0.77
N GLU A 242 37.98 7.10 0.02
CA GLU A 242 38.52 6.87 -1.33
C GLU A 242 38.16 8.03 -2.27
N SER A 243 36.91 8.52 -2.21
CA SER A 243 36.48 9.69 -2.98
C SER A 243 37.30 10.95 -2.64
N ASN A 244 37.57 11.18 -1.36
CA ASN A 244 38.40 12.31 -0.90
C ASN A 244 39.87 12.18 -1.33
N GLU A 245 40.43 10.97 -1.36
CA GLU A 245 41.79 10.74 -1.84
C GLU A 245 41.91 10.97 -3.36
N LEU A 246 40.89 10.59 -4.14
CA LEU A 246 40.84 10.87 -5.57
C LEU A 246 40.70 12.37 -5.86
N LEU A 247 39.87 13.08 -5.08
CA LEU A 247 39.77 14.53 -5.15
C LEU A 247 41.11 15.19 -4.84
N ALA A 248 41.80 14.76 -3.77
CA ALA A 248 43.11 15.29 -3.41
C ALA A 248 44.16 15.11 -4.53
N LYS A 249 44.17 13.94 -5.19
CA LYS A 249 45.04 13.69 -6.36
C LYS A 249 44.67 14.58 -7.55
N PHE A 250 43.38 14.73 -7.83
CA PHE A 250 42.92 15.60 -8.91
C PHE A 250 43.33 17.06 -8.69
N TYR A 251 43.23 17.57 -7.46
CA TYR A 251 43.69 18.92 -7.12
C TYR A 251 45.21 19.07 -7.27
N ALA A 252 46.00 18.06 -6.87
CA ALA A 252 47.44 18.07 -7.04
C ALA A 252 47.86 18.05 -8.52
N ASP A 253 47.18 17.25 -9.35
CA ASP A 253 47.41 17.20 -10.80
C ASP A 253 47.05 18.54 -11.47
N PHE A 254 45.93 19.16 -11.04
CA PHE A 254 45.51 20.47 -11.54
C PHE A 254 46.50 21.58 -11.16
N GLU A 255 47.00 21.60 -9.91
CA GLU A 255 48.05 22.54 -9.50
C GLU A 255 49.36 22.33 -10.28
N ALA A 256 49.73 21.07 -10.56
CA ALA A 256 50.92 20.76 -11.35
C ALA A 256 50.79 21.24 -12.81
N GLU A 257 49.59 21.13 -13.40
CA GLU A 257 49.27 21.64 -14.73
C GLU A 257 49.27 23.18 -14.76
N GLU A 258 48.74 23.84 -13.73
CA GLU A 258 48.79 25.30 -13.59
C GLU A 258 50.23 25.82 -13.42
N LEU A 259 51.08 25.08 -12.68
CA LEU A 259 52.49 25.40 -12.51
C LEU A 259 53.28 25.20 -13.81
N ALA A 260 53.02 24.11 -14.55
CA ALA A 260 53.63 23.86 -15.85
C ALA A 260 53.21 24.90 -16.90
N ALA A 261 51.96 25.37 -16.86
CA ALA A 261 51.48 26.46 -17.69
C ALA A 261 52.16 27.80 -17.36
N ARG A 262 52.49 28.03 -16.08
CA ARG A 262 53.27 29.20 -15.63
C ARG A 262 54.73 29.15 -16.09
N ASP A 263 55.36 27.97 -16.07
CA ASP A 263 56.74 27.80 -16.52
C ASP A 263 56.87 27.83 -18.05
N ALA A 264 55.85 27.38 -18.79
CA ALA A 264 55.77 27.50 -20.25
C ALA A 264 55.57 28.95 -20.72
N HIS A 265 54.89 29.77 -19.91
CA HIS A 265 54.76 31.20 -20.12
C HIS A 265 55.75 31.99 -19.26
N GLY A 266 57.03 31.86 -19.60
CA GLY A 266 58.05 32.83 -19.21
C GLY A 266 57.68 34.23 -19.69
N GLY A 267 57.02 34.98 -18.82
CA GLY A 267 56.79 36.42 -18.93
C GLY A 267 55.41 36.83 -19.44
N ALA A 268 54.40 36.87 -18.57
CA ALA A 268 53.43 37.96 -18.49
C ALA A 268 52.42 37.75 -17.34
N ALA A 269 52.31 38.76 -16.48
CA ALA A 269 51.16 39.12 -15.63
C ALA A 269 50.58 38.01 -14.71
N GLY A 270 50.72 38.08 -13.39
CA GLY A 270 50.25 39.22 -12.59
C GLY A 270 48.73 39.22 -12.50
N GLY A 271 48.14 38.47 -11.56
CA GLY A 271 46.73 38.63 -11.20
C GLY A 271 45.95 37.33 -10.97
N ARG A 272 46.19 36.68 -9.82
CA ARG A 272 45.18 35.97 -9.01
C ARG A 272 45.85 35.36 -7.78
N ARG A 273 46.27 36.24 -6.86
CA ARG A 273 46.51 35.90 -5.46
C ARG A 273 45.15 36.02 -4.76
N GLY A 274 44.58 34.90 -4.33
CA GLY A 274 43.37 34.94 -3.50
C GLY A 274 42.44 33.76 -3.71
N PHE A 275 42.88 32.56 -3.36
CA PHE A 275 41.96 31.46 -3.03
C PHE A 275 42.62 30.41 -2.12
N LEU A 276 43.94 30.19 -2.29
CA LEU A 276 44.73 29.19 -1.53
C LEU A 276 45.06 29.55 -0.06
N GLY A 277 44.64 30.71 0.44
CA GLY A 277 44.87 31.11 1.84
C GLY A 277 43.78 30.63 2.82
N ALA A 278 42.63 30.15 2.34
CA ALA A 278 41.44 29.98 3.17
C ALA A 278 41.21 28.54 3.69
N LEU A 279 41.92 27.52 3.18
CA LEU A 279 41.60 26.12 3.48
C LEU A 279 42.69 25.35 4.25
N ALA A 280 43.82 25.97 4.58
CA ALA A 280 44.83 25.37 5.47
C ALA A 280 44.57 25.62 6.97
N GLY A 281 43.51 26.36 7.32
CA GLY A 281 43.11 26.63 8.70
C GLY A 281 42.00 25.69 9.15
N GLY A 282 42.36 24.62 9.87
CA GLY A 282 41.38 23.80 10.57
C GLY A 282 40.60 24.61 11.62
N GLY A 283 39.28 24.54 11.55
CA GLY A 283 38.39 25.09 12.58
C GLY A 283 36.92 24.99 12.19
N ALA A 284 36.22 24.07 12.86
CA ALA A 284 34.79 23.97 13.22
C ALA A 284 33.70 24.85 12.51
N PRO A 285 32.45 24.33 12.45
CA PRO A 285 31.49 24.63 11.38
C PRO A 285 30.72 25.94 11.60
N GLY A 286 30.41 26.62 10.49
CA GLY A 286 29.54 27.78 10.52
C GLY A 286 29.04 28.18 9.13
N LYS A 287 27.75 27.90 8.92
CA LYS A 287 26.79 28.58 8.02
C LYS A 287 26.98 28.43 6.51
N GLU A 288 26.09 27.59 5.97
CA GLU A 288 25.25 27.79 4.78
C GLU A 288 25.61 28.96 3.85
N GLU A 289 26.05 28.61 2.64
CA GLU A 289 25.58 29.22 1.39
C GLU A 289 25.50 28.09 0.35
N GLU A 290 24.28 27.79 -0.09
CA GLU A 290 24.00 26.84 -1.18
C GLU A 290 24.52 27.43 -2.49
N GLU A 291 25.65 26.90 -2.99
CA GLU A 291 26.00 27.03 -4.39
C GLU A 291 25.58 25.73 -5.09
N GLU A 292 24.50 25.81 -5.87
CA GLU A 292 23.91 24.70 -6.63
C GLU A 292 24.93 24.17 -7.65
N VAL A 293 25.71 23.16 -7.23
CA VAL A 293 26.63 22.44 -8.11
C VAL A 293 25.81 21.66 -9.12
N ASP A 294 25.92 22.02 -10.41
CA ASP A 294 25.26 21.36 -11.55
C ASP A 294 25.67 19.88 -11.64
N THR A 295 24.91 19.04 -10.93
CA THR A 295 25.10 17.59 -10.81
C THR A 295 24.96 16.84 -12.14
N THR A 296 24.46 17.50 -13.19
CA THR A 296 24.25 16.93 -14.52
C THR A 296 25.56 16.73 -15.27
N LYS A 297 26.50 17.68 -15.15
CA LYS A 297 27.83 17.57 -15.77
C LYS A 297 28.69 16.50 -15.09
N LEU A 298 28.65 16.42 -13.76
CA LEU A 298 29.38 15.40 -12.99
C LEU A 298 28.86 13.99 -13.30
N ARG A 299 27.54 13.80 -13.37
CA ARG A 299 26.94 12.51 -13.71
C ARG A 299 27.33 12.01 -15.11
N ASN A 300 27.45 12.92 -16.07
CA ASN A 300 27.85 12.56 -17.44
C ASN A 300 29.34 12.21 -17.55
N LEU A 301 30.21 12.88 -16.77
CA LEU A 301 31.65 12.57 -16.73
C LEU A 301 31.97 11.23 -16.05
N PHE A 302 31.23 10.86 -14.98
CA PHE A 302 31.38 9.54 -14.36
C PHE A 302 30.90 8.39 -15.26
N ARG A 303 29.96 8.65 -16.18
CA ARG A 303 29.45 7.65 -17.12
C ARG A 303 30.43 7.36 -18.26
N GLU A 304 31.28 8.34 -18.61
CA GLU A 304 32.25 8.21 -19.69
C GLU A 304 33.51 7.42 -19.27
N LYS A 305 33.92 7.50 -17.99
CA LYS A 305 35.06 6.72 -17.45
C LYS A 305 34.73 5.32 -16.94
N ARG A 306 33.48 4.85 -17.06
CA ARG A 306 33.05 3.50 -16.64
C ARG A 306 32.93 2.49 -17.80
N LYS A 307 33.44 2.84 -18.98
CA LYS A 307 33.79 1.91 -20.07
C LYS A 307 35.30 1.78 -20.14
#